data_AF-A0A0A9Y3N4-F1
#
_entry.id   AF-A0A0A9Y3N4-F1
#
_cell.length_a   1.000
_cell.length_b   1.000
_cell.length_c   1.000
_cell.angle_alpha   90.00
_cell.angle_beta   90.00
_cell.angle_gamma   90.00
#
_symmetry.space_group_name_H-M   'P 1'
#
loop_
_entity.id
_entity.type
_entity.pdbx_description
1 polymer ?
#
loop_
_entity_poly.entity_id
_entity_poly.type
_entity_poly.pdbx_seq_one_letter_code
_entity_poly.pdbx_strand_id
1 'polypeptide(L)'
;ETVYVKPDPKNDLLQHAMEYYKTHFGKPLPSVAVYAPAKLTILGDHTEYLGGHTLNMTLPLYTVAVGAPNDEHTIKVVDVDVSTQEVLKTEFPIPPMLPVKKGTPEWANLVKAAVSSFQGLILEGFNVVFVSDIPRGYGLGSSSSLLVCAYTFLESITKEWTANLTLKAGICAKSEREFTGVPEPFADCIAITLGQEDKAFFIDCSKKEVTPVKLNQETYAFVVALVQTKARPPEMMDKRRKECEQALSIVGAKCLAEMQVSHLKVYKDELAAVDDISMRIRHVLAEHLRISKAVAAINGMNYLHLGRLMNQSQISARYDFDISNEELNAFIDLTLGVSGVLGTRMTGTGLGSSTITLVRRNSLNEILVLLRKKLDTATVFIQAEPCMGAGDLSSKLFNLERAEAKVAVSVFTQIEYGIEQFKLHYFEQKPNRRRRLMLQDASRCLVSTAMLTMVLLYKWHSQWDRLLLELLITRI
;
A
#
# COMPACT_ATOMS: atom_id res chain seq x y z
N GLU A 1 24.50 -3.19 -3.39
CA GLU A 1 23.31 -2.74 -4.11
C GLU A 1 22.22 -3.79 -3.87
N THR A 2 21.01 -3.54 -3.39
CA THR A 2 20.25 -2.29 -3.27
C THR A 2 19.44 -2.40 -1.98
N VAL A 3 19.44 -1.37 -1.14
CA VAL A 3 18.29 -1.12 -0.25
C VAL A 3 17.08 -1.00 -1.18
N TYR A 4 15.93 -1.60 -0.89
CA TYR A 4 14.73 -1.36 -1.70
C TYR A 4 14.29 0.11 -1.50
N VAL A 5 14.92 1.01 -2.25
CA VAL A 5 14.43 2.34 -2.56
C VAL A 5 14.15 2.27 -4.05
N LYS A 6 12.94 1.81 -4.41
CA LYS A 6 12.52 1.90 -5.81
C LYS A 6 12.41 3.39 -6.16
N PRO A 7 13.04 3.86 -7.25
CA PRO A 7 12.79 5.21 -7.73
C PRO A 7 11.33 5.33 -8.19
N ASP A 8 10.57 6.26 -7.60
CA ASP A 8 9.14 6.53 -7.87
C ASP A 8 8.22 5.29 -8.00
N PRO A 9 8.08 4.49 -6.93
CA PRO A 9 7.32 3.23 -6.95
C PRO A 9 5.84 3.41 -7.36
N LYS A 10 5.28 4.61 -7.15
CA LYS A 10 3.91 4.93 -7.54
C LYS A 10 3.74 4.95 -9.06
N ASN A 11 4.71 5.46 -9.81
CA ASN A 11 4.61 5.48 -11.27
C ASN A 11 4.76 4.09 -11.87
N ASP A 12 5.68 3.27 -11.35
CA ASP A 12 5.87 1.90 -11.80
C ASP A 12 4.58 1.08 -11.60
N LEU A 13 3.97 1.20 -10.41
CA LEU A 13 2.70 0.54 -10.11
C LEU A 13 1.54 1.07 -10.97
N LEU A 14 1.52 2.37 -11.27
CA LEU A 14 0.53 2.96 -12.17
C LEU A 14 0.65 2.38 -13.59
N GLN A 15 1.86 2.21 -14.12
CA GLN A 15 2.08 1.59 -15.41
C GLN A 15 1.59 0.14 -15.44
N HIS A 16 1.96 -0.66 -14.43
CA HIS A 16 1.45 -2.03 -14.32
C HIS A 16 -0.08 -2.07 -14.22
N ALA A 17 -0.69 -1.19 -13.42
CA ALA A 17 -2.14 -1.11 -13.29
C ALA A 17 -2.83 -0.81 -14.62
N MET A 18 -2.25 0.08 -15.45
CA MET A 18 -2.71 0.37 -16.80
C MET A 18 -2.63 -0.85 -17.73
N GLU A 19 -1.53 -1.59 -17.68
CA GLU A 19 -1.33 -2.81 -18.49
C GLU A 19 -2.35 -3.90 -18.13
N TYR A 20 -2.56 -4.15 -16.83
CA TYR A 20 -3.59 -5.09 -16.35
C TYR A 20 -4.99 -4.61 -16.70
N TYR A 21 -5.27 -3.31 -16.62
CA TYR A 21 -6.56 -2.74 -17.01
C TYR A 21 -6.83 -2.96 -18.50
N LYS A 22 -5.86 -2.65 -19.36
CA LYS A 22 -5.96 -2.88 -20.81
C LYS A 22 -6.16 -4.36 -21.14
N THR A 23 -5.50 -5.25 -20.40
CA THR A 23 -5.60 -6.70 -20.59
C THR A 23 -6.94 -7.27 -20.17
N HIS A 24 -7.53 -6.78 -19.08
CA HIS A 24 -8.75 -7.36 -18.50
C HIS A 24 -10.04 -6.69 -18.94
N PHE A 25 -10.01 -5.38 -19.19
CA PHE A 25 -11.20 -4.60 -19.54
C PHE A 25 -11.10 -4.00 -20.93
N GLY A 26 -9.91 -3.56 -21.35
CA GLY A 26 -9.68 -2.93 -22.65
C GLY A 26 -10.30 -1.53 -22.74
N LYS A 27 -11.64 -1.42 -22.73
CA LYS A 27 -12.39 -0.16 -22.78
C LYS A 27 -13.56 -0.13 -21.77
N PRO A 28 -14.02 1.07 -21.35
CA PRO A 28 -13.40 2.38 -21.60
C PRO A 28 -12.01 2.52 -20.97
N LEU A 29 -11.19 3.46 -21.43
CA LEU A 29 -9.89 3.70 -20.81
C LEU A 29 -10.10 4.24 -19.38
N PRO A 30 -9.19 3.90 -18.44
CA PRO A 30 -9.32 4.37 -17.06
C PRO A 30 -9.29 5.91 -17.03
N SER A 31 -10.21 6.50 -16.28
CA SER A 31 -10.32 7.96 -16.09
C SER A 31 -9.91 8.41 -14.69
N VAL A 32 -9.70 7.46 -13.78
CA VAL A 32 -9.33 7.66 -12.39
C VAL A 32 -8.11 6.82 -12.07
N ALA A 33 -7.14 7.42 -11.39
CA ALA A 33 -6.05 6.70 -10.73
C ALA A 33 -5.88 7.24 -9.30
N VAL A 34 -5.73 6.35 -8.33
CA VAL A 34 -5.48 6.70 -6.92
C VAL A 34 -4.48 5.75 -6.30
N TYR A 35 -3.98 6.08 -5.11
CA TYR A 35 -3.11 5.20 -4.33
C TYR A 35 -3.39 5.29 -2.85
N ALA A 36 -2.97 4.25 -2.11
CA ALA A 36 -2.85 4.26 -0.67
C ALA A 36 -1.52 3.61 -0.26
N PRO A 37 -0.75 4.20 0.67
CA PRO A 37 0.50 3.60 1.13
C PRO A 37 0.27 2.39 2.05
N ALA A 38 1.34 1.68 2.36
CA ALA A 38 1.44 0.78 3.48
C ALA A 38 1.58 1.54 4.80
N LYS A 39 1.46 0.82 5.91
CA LYS A 39 1.67 1.35 7.27
C LYS A 39 2.76 0.55 7.99
N LEU A 40 3.33 1.18 9.01
CA LEU A 40 4.24 0.56 9.95
C LEU A 40 3.92 1.00 11.37
N THR A 41 3.92 0.04 12.28
CA THR A 41 3.77 0.28 13.72
C THR A 41 5.16 0.34 14.35
N ILE A 42 5.57 1.52 14.85
CA ILE A 42 6.84 1.70 15.56
C ILE A 42 6.74 1.06 16.95
N LEU A 43 5.64 1.34 17.66
CA LEU A 43 5.30 0.80 18.98
C LEU A 43 3.77 0.77 19.15
N GLY A 44 3.26 -0.10 20.03
CA GLY A 44 1.82 -0.21 20.29
C GLY A 44 1.14 -1.36 19.59
N ASP A 45 1.83 -2.47 19.34
CA ASP A 45 1.15 -3.66 18.85
C ASP A 45 0.20 -4.18 19.94
N HIS A 46 -1.00 -4.59 19.51
CA HIS A 46 -2.05 -5.15 20.37
C HIS A 46 -2.64 -4.22 21.45
N THR A 47 -2.36 -2.93 21.41
CA THR A 47 -2.97 -1.94 22.33
C THR A 47 -4.23 -1.30 21.76
N GLU A 48 -4.33 -1.18 20.44
CA GLU A 48 -5.39 -0.45 19.74
C GLU A 48 -6.80 -0.89 20.12
N TYR A 49 -7.13 -2.17 19.92
CA TYR A 49 -8.47 -2.71 20.14
C TYR A 49 -8.87 -2.76 21.62
N LEU A 50 -7.94 -2.40 22.51
CA LEU A 50 -8.15 -2.25 23.94
C LEU A 50 -8.23 -0.77 24.35
N GLY A 51 -8.32 0.17 23.40
CA GLY A 51 -8.33 1.61 23.65
C GLY A 51 -7.01 2.14 24.20
N GLY A 52 -5.89 1.51 23.84
CA GLY A 52 -4.56 1.97 24.22
C GLY A 52 -4.02 3.06 23.29
N HIS A 53 -2.70 3.25 23.36
CA HIS A 53 -2.00 4.19 22.48
C HIS A 53 -1.28 3.41 21.38
N THR A 54 -1.05 4.02 20.22
CA THR A 54 -0.20 3.48 19.17
C THR A 54 0.71 4.56 18.59
N LEU A 55 1.83 4.15 17.97
CA LEU A 55 2.72 5.04 17.23
C LEU A 55 2.97 4.44 15.84
N ASN A 56 2.31 5.01 14.83
CA ASN A 56 2.33 4.49 13.47
C ASN A 56 2.91 5.49 12.47
N MET A 57 3.44 5.01 11.36
CA MET A 57 3.82 5.84 10.21
C MET A 57 3.48 5.12 8.91
N THR A 58 3.54 5.81 7.78
CA THR A 58 3.41 5.20 6.46
C THR A 58 4.71 4.56 6.01
N LEU A 59 4.61 3.69 5.01
CA LEU A 59 5.75 3.12 4.28
C LEU A 59 5.60 3.36 2.78
N PRO A 60 6.70 3.53 2.03
CA PRO A 60 6.67 3.83 0.60
C PRO A 60 6.48 2.57 -0.24
N LEU A 61 5.52 1.73 0.18
CA LEU A 61 4.93 0.63 -0.58
C LEU A 61 3.47 1.00 -0.78
N TYR A 62 2.84 0.60 -1.87
CA TYR A 62 1.55 1.16 -2.26
C TYR A 62 0.61 0.10 -2.82
N THR A 63 -0.68 0.35 -2.60
CA THR A 63 -1.76 -0.15 -3.44
C THR A 63 -2.20 0.98 -4.37
N VAL A 64 -2.10 0.77 -5.68
CA VAL A 64 -2.56 1.70 -6.72
C VAL A 64 -3.84 1.13 -7.34
N ALA A 65 -4.83 2.00 -7.58
CA ALA A 65 -6.05 1.65 -8.30
C ALA A 65 -6.19 2.48 -9.56
N VAL A 66 -6.56 1.85 -10.67
CA VAL A 66 -6.98 2.53 -11.91
C VAL A 66 -8.33 2.01 -12.35
N GLY A 67 -9.18 2.89 -12.86
CA GLY A 67 -10.52 2.50 -13.27
C GLY A 67 -11.30 3.55 -14.02
N ALA A 68 -12.46 3.12 -14.54
CA ALA A 68 -13.42 3.96 -15.23
C ALA A 68 -14.84 3.44 -15.01
N PRO A 69 -15.86 4.31 -15.09
CA PRO A 69 -17.26 3.89 -15.21
C PRO A 69 -17.43 2.89 -16.36
N ASN A 70 -18.39 1.98 -16.23
CA ASN A 70 -18.77 1.07 -17.29
C ASN A 70 -20.26 1.26 -17.63
N ASP A 71 -20.68 0.74 -18.79
CA ASP A 71 -22.07 0.84 -19.24
C ASP A 71 -22.97 -0.24 -18.60
N GLU A 72 -22.56 -0.80 -17.47
CA GLU A 72 -23.25 -1.86 -16.75
C GLU A 72 -23.62 -1.42 -15.32
N HIS A 73 -24.51 -2.15 -14.66
CA HIS A 73 -24.82 -1.93 -13.23
C HIS A 73 -23.96 -2.82 -12.32
N THR A 74 -22.71 -3.09 -12.74
CA THR A 74 -21.80 -4.03 -12.09
C THR A 74 -20.47 -3.36 -11.77
N ILE A 75 -19.95 -3.68 -10.59
CA ILE A 75 -18.60 -3.34 -10.15
C ILE A 75 -17.72 -4.54 -10.47
N LYS A 76 -16.78 -4.37 -11.39
CA LYS A 76 -15.82 -5.42 -11.79
C LYS A 76 -14.45 -5.08 -11.23
N VAL A 77 -13.89 -6.00 -10.47
CA VAL A 77 -12.66 -5.80 -9.71
C VAL A 77 -11.63 -6.83 -10.13
N VAL A 78 -10.44 -6.34 -10.47
CA VAL A 78 -9.21 -7.15 -10.54
C VAL A 78 -8.28 -6.68 -9.44
N ASP A 79 -7.69 -7.60 -8.70
CA ASP A 79 -6.71 -7.34 -7.67
C ASP A 79 -5.42 -8.11 -7.97
N VAL A 80 -4.29 -7.42 -8.00
CA VAL A 80 -3.00 -7.95 -8.43
C VAL A 80 -1.95 -7.73 -7.34
N ASP A 81 -1.31 -8.82 -6.93
CA ASP A 81 -0.12 -8.79 -6.08
C ASP A 81 1.14 -8.86 -6.96
N VAL A 82 1.93 -7.78 -6.99
CA VAL A 82 3.14 -7.71 -7.82
C VAL A 82 4.23 -8.67 -7.32
N SER A 83 4.25 -8.99 -6.03
CA SER A 83 5.27 -9.84 -5.43
C SER A 83 5.08 -11.31 -5.79
N THR A 84 3.82 -11.77 -5.92
CA THR A 84 3.49 -13.16 -6.26
C THR A 84 2.98 -13.33 -7.69
N GLN A 85 2.69 -12.23 -8.39
CA GLN A 85 1.99 -12.19 -9.69
C GLN A 85 0.59 -12.83 -9.65
N GLU A 86 0.00 -12.98 -8.46
CA GLU A 86 -1.36 -13.46 -8.30
C GLU A 86 -2.36 -12.43 -8.83
N VAL A 87 -3.34 -12.90 -9.62
CA VAL A 87 -4.41 -12.07 -10.18
C VAL A 87 -5.76 -12.64 -9.73
N LEU A 88 -6.46 -11.89 -8.89
CA LEU A 88 -7.78 -12.22 -8.37
C LEU A 88 -8.85 -11.38 -9.07
N LYS A 89 -10.03 -11.96 -9.27
CA LYS A 89 -11.15 -11.30 -9.96
C LYS A 89 -12.46 -11.53 -9.25
N THR A 90 -13.32 -10.52 -9.23
CA THR A 90 -14.70 -10.62 -8.76
C THR A 90 -15.56 -9.58 -9.46
N GLU A 91 -16.86 -9.82 -9.48
CA GLU A 91 -17.85 -8.81 -9.84
C GLU A 91 -19.05 -8.87 -8.90
N PHE A 92 -19.71 -7.73 -8.70
CA PHE A 92 -20.94 -7.64 -7.93
C PHE A 92 -21.77 -6.42 -8.34
N PRO A 93 -23.11 -6.44 -8.19
CA PRO A 93 -23.97 -5.32 -8.55
C PRO A 93 -23.72 -4.07 -7.69
N ILE A 94 -24.04 -2.91 -8.24
CA ILE A 94 -24.02 -1.64 -7.50
C ILE A 94 -25.06 -1.61 -6.35
N PRO A 95 -24.83 -0.83 -5.28
CA PRO A 95 -25.72 -0.80 -4.10
C PRO A 95 -27.21 -0.53 -4.39
N PRO A 96 -27.59 0.39 -5.31
CA PRO A 96 -28.99 0.62 -5.64
C PRO A 96 -29.71 -0.59 -6.26
N MET A 97 -28.95 -1.51 -6.89
CA MET A 97 -29.50 -2.75 -7.45
C MET A 97 -29.60 -3.86 -6.41
N LEU A 98 -28.57 -4.00 -5.58
CA LEU A 98 -28.54 -5.00 -4.52
C LEU A 98 -27.67 -4.53 -3.35
N PRO A 99 -28.15 -4.62 -2.10
CA PRO A 99 -27.32 -4.30 -0.94
C PRO A 99 -26.05 -5.13 -0.90
N VAL A 100 -24.91 -4.45 -0.77
CA VAL A 100 -23.59 -5.08 -0.69
C VAL A 100 -23.46 -5.80 0.65
N LYS A 101 -23.12 -7.09 0.59
CA LYS A 101 -22.96 -7.95 1.77
C LYS A 101 -21.62 -8.68 1.72
N LYS A 102 -21.07 -9.00 2.90
CA LYS A 102 -19.94 -9.92 3.00
C LYS A 102 -20.27 -11.26 2.35
N GLY A 103 -19.30 -11.89 1.71
CA GLY A 103 -19.48 -13.17 1.04
C GLY A 103 -18.18 -13.70 0.45
N THR A 104 -18.32 -14.55 -0.57
CA THR A 104 -17.19 -15.12 -1.31
C THR A 104 -16.92 -14.32 -2.60
N PRO A 105 -15.67 -14.30 -3.09
CA PRO A 105 -14.46 -14.70 -2.37
C PRO A 105 -14.13 -13.74 -1.21
N GLU A 106 -13.44 -14.22 -0.17
CA GLU A 106 -13.24 -13.45 1.07
C GLU A 106 -12.41 -12.17 0.89
N TRP A 107 -11.39 -12.20 0.01
CA TRP A 107 -10.55 -11.03 -0.27
C TRP A 107 -11.38 -9.84 -0.79
N ALA A 108 -12.44 -10.11 -1.55
CA ALA A 108 -13.31 -9.09 -2.12
C ALA A 108 -14.12 -8.34 -1.06
N ASN A 109 -14.21 -8.87 0.17
CA ASN A 109 -14.92 -8.23 1.25
C ASN A 109 -14.30 -6.88 1.63
N LEU A 110 -13.01 -6.64 1.37
CA LEU A 110 -12.40 -5.32 1.57
C LEU A 110 -12.94 -4.27 0.59
N VAL A 111 -13.04 -4.61 -0.69
CA VAL A 111 -13.61 -3.67 -1.69
C VAL A 111 -15.12 -3.50 -1.44
N LYS A 112 -15.83 -4.58 -1.10
CA LYS A 112 -17.24 -4.52 -0.70
C LYS A 112 -17.46 -3.66 0.55
N ALA A 113 -16.53 -3.70 1.52
CA ALA A 113 -16.57 -2.84 2.70
C ALA A 113 -16.45 -1.36 2.33
N ALA A 114 -15.52 -1.00 1.43
CA ALA A 114 -15.42 0.37 0.90
C ALA A 114 -16.74 0.79 0.24
N VAL A 115 -17.26 -0.02 -0.68
CA VAL A 115 -18.52 0.27 -1.41
C VAL A 115 -19.70 0.40 -0.45
N SER A 116 -19.82 -0.49 0.54
CA SER A 116 -20.94 -0.49 1.49
C SER A 116 -20.88 0.67 2.50
N SER A 117 -19.70 1.20 2.78
CA SER A 117 -19.50 2.26 3.79
C SER A 117 -19.29 3.64 3.18
N PHE A 118 -19.16 3.72 1.86
CA PHE A 118 -19.04 4.97 1.12
C PHE A 118 -20.24 5.87 1.38
N GLN A 119 -19.96 7.13 1.71
CA GLN A 119 -20.99 8.10 2.09
C GLN A 119 -21.67 8.76 0.89
N GLY A 120 -21.08 8.65 -0.31
CA GLY A 120 -21.65 9.19 -1.53
C GLY A 120 -22.49 8.19 -2.32
N LEU A 121 -22.97 8.61 -3.49
CA LEU A 121 -23.84 7.79 -4.32
C LEU A 121 -23.06 7.03 -5.41
N ILE A 122 -23.27 5.72 -5.48
CA ILE A 122 -22.76 4.86 -6.55
C ILE A 122 -23.91 4.50 -7.48
N LEU A 123 -24.13 5.33 -8.51
CA LEU A 123 -25.24 5.21 -9.45
C LEU A 123 -24.89 4.40 -10.71
N GLU A 124 -23.61 4.33 -11.05
CA GLU A 124 -23.09 3.65 -12.24
C GLU A 124 -22.12 2.54 -11.83
N GLY A 125 -22.05 1.47 -12.63
CA GLY A 125 -21.02 0.45 -12.48
C GLY A 125 -19.65 0.96 -12.92
N PHE A 126 -18.61 0.24 -12.55
CA PHE A 126 -17.24 0.58 -12.95
C PHE A 126 -16.33 -0.63 -12.99
N ASN A 127 -15.28 -0.52 -13.79
CA ASN A 127 -14.17 -1.45 -13.83
C ASN A 127 -12.99 -0.87 -13.08
N VAL A 128 -12.38 -1.65 -12.18
CA VAL A 128 -11.21 -1.22 -11.41
C VAL A 128 -10.17 -2.33 -11.34
N VAL A 129 -8.90 -1.94 -11.49
CA VAL A 129 -7.74 -2.79 -11.22
C VAL A 129 -7.00 -2.21 -10.03
N PHE A 130 -6.77 -3.03 -9.00
CA PHE A 130 -5.84 -2.76 -7.92
C PHE A 130 -4.53 -3.49 -8.18
N VAL A 131 -3.40 -2.80 -8.01
CA VAL A 131 -2.05 -3.37 -8.08
C VAL A 131 -1.28 -2.95 -6.84
N SER A 132 -0.71 -3.91 -6.12
CA SER A 132 0.00 -3.64 -4.86
C SER A 132 1.41 -4.23 -4.86
N ASP A 133 2.38 -3.47 -4.35
CA ASP A 133 3.70 -4.00 -3.95
C ASP A 133 3.87 -4.13 -2.44
N ILE A 134 2.77 -4.03 -1.67
CA ILE A 134 2.75 -4.28 -0.24
C ILE A 134 2.72 -5.81 -0.01
N PRO A 135 3.77 -6.40 0.57
CA PRO A 135 3.82 -7.85 0.80
C PRO A 135 2.67 -8.30 1.71
N ARG A 136 1.79 -9.15 1.18
CA ARG A 136 0.65 -9.71 1.93
C ARG A 136 1.15 -10.60 3.06
N GLY A 137 0.50 -10.52 4.22
CA GLY A 137 0.83 -11.34 5.38
C GLY A 137 2.04 -10.87 6.21
N TYR A 138 2.73 -9.80 5.81
CA TYR A 138 3.91 -9.29 6.55
C TYR A 138 3.60 -8.24 7.62
N GLY A 139 2.32 -7.98 7.91
CA GLY A 139 1.92 -7.02 8.95
C GLY A 139 2.06 -5.54 8.56
N LEU A 140 2.25 -5.23 7.27
CA LEU A 140 2.45 -3.86 6.75
C LEU A 140 1.15 -3.17 6.30
N GLY A 141 -0.01 -3.70 6.70
CA GLY A 141 -1.33 -3.11 6.44
C GLY A 141 -1.83 -3.22 5.00
N SER A 142 -1.56 -4.34 4.30
CA SER A 142 -2.03 -4.54 2.92
C SER A 142 -3.56 -4.51 2.81
N SER A 143 -4.30 -5.04 3.80
CA SER A 143 -5.77 -5.05 3.81
C SER A 143 -6.35 -3.63 3.94
N SER A 144 -5.90 -2.89 4.94
CA SER A 144 -6.33 -1.52 5.18
C SER A 144 -5.87 -0.57 4.06
N SER A 145 -4.72 -0.85 3.42
CA SER A 145 -4.29 -0.12 2.22
C SER A 145 -5.23 -0.33 1.05
N LEU A 146 -5.60 -1.59 0.74
CA LEU A 146 -6.58 -1.89 -0.29
C LEU A 146 -7.94 -1.23 0.00
N LEU A 147 -8.41 -1.31 1.23
CA LEU A 147 -9.68 -0.71 1.65
C LEU A 147 -9.69 0.82 1.50
N VAL A 148 -8.66 1.50 2.03
CA VAL A 148 -8.56 2.96 1.92
C VAL A 148 -8.34 3.38 0.47
N CYS A 149 -7.60 2.60 -0.33
CA CYS A 149 -7.43 2.84 -1.76
C CYS A 149 -8.78 2.73 -2.49
N ALA A 150 -9.57 1.68 -2.22
CA ALA A 150 -10.90 1.49 -2.79
C ALA A 150 -11.86 2.63 -2.39
N TYR A 151 -11.84 3.06 -1.12
CA TYR A 151 -12.65 4.21 -0.69
C TYR A 151 -12.21 5.50 -1.41
N THR A 152 -10.91 5.75 -1.53
CA THR A 152 -10.37 6.92 -2.24
C THR A 152 -10.70 6.87 -3.73
N PHE A 153 -10.72 5.68 -4.33
CA PHE A 153 -11.16 5.48 -5.71
C PHE A 153 -12.63 5.85 -5.88
N LEU A 154 -13.50 5.43 -4.94
CA LEU A 154 -14.92 5.80 -4.94
C LEU A 154 -15.12 7.32 -4.84
N GLU A 155 -14.34 8.01 -4.00
CA GLU A 155 -14.38 9.48 -3.94
C GLU A 155 -13.99 10.12 -5.29
N SER A 156 -12.94 9.60 -5.93
CA SER A 156 -12.45 10.16 -7.20
C SER A 156 -13.36 9.83 -8.39
N ILE A 157 -13.97 8.64 -8.46
CA ILE A 157 -14.87 8.27 -9.57
C ILE A 157 -16.24 8.92 -9.46
N THR A 158 -16.78 9.08 -8.24
CA THR A 158 -18.08 9.75 -8.00
C THR A 158 -17.96 11.25 -7.87
N LYS A 159 -16.74 11.77 -7.64
CA LYS A 159 -16.45 13.18 -7.29
C LYS A 159 -17.08 13.62 -5.96
N GLU A 160 -17.40 12.69 -5.08
CA GLU A 160 -17.91 12.94 -3.73
C GLU A 160 -16.82 12.68 -2.68
N TRP A 161 -16.35 13.73 -2.02
CA TRP A 161 -15.19 13.67 -1.13
C TRP A 161 -15.58 13.73 0.35
N THR A 162 -14.94 12.90 1.17
CA THR A 162 -15.03 12.98 2.63
C THR A 162 -14.04 14.01 3.14
N ALA A 163 -14.52 15.22 3.45
CA ALA A 163 -13.65 16.33 3.86
C ALA A 163 -12.84 16.06 5.15
N ASN A 164 -13.42 15.33 6.10
CA ASN A 164 -12.74 14.97 7.34
C ASN A 164 -11.99 13.63 7.18
N LEU A 165 -10.66 13.70 7.08
CA LEU A 165 -9.81 12.52 6.89
C LEU A 165 -9.83 11.53 8.07
N THR A 166 -9.96 12.03 9.31
CA THR A 166 -10.09 11.16 10.49
C THR A 166 -11.42 10.41 10.46
N LEU A 167 -12.50 11.07 10.02
CA LEU A 167 -13.79 10.44 9.80
C LEU A 167 -13.70 9.35 8.71
N LYS A 168 -13.08 9.66 7.56
CA LYS A 168 -12.81 8.69 6.49
C LYS A 168 -12.09 7.45 7.02
N ALA A 169 -11.00 7.63 7.75
CA ALA A 169 -10.26 6.53 8.35
C ALA A 169 -11.12 5.70 9.33
N GLY A 170 -11.96 6.36 10.14
CA GLY A 170 -12.90 5.69 11.03
C GLY A 170 -13.98 4.89 10.31
N ILE A 171 -14.49 5.39 9.18
CA ILE A 171 -15.46 4.69 8.32
C ILE A 171 -14.81 3.42 7.73
N CYS A 172 -13.60 3.53 7.18
CA CYS A 172 -12.84 2.39 6.67
C CYS A 172 -12.59 1.36 7.78
N ALA A 173 -12.05 1.77 8.93
CA ALA A 173 -11.73 0.83 10.00
C ALA A 173 -12.97 0.06 10.50
N LYS A 174 -14.10 0.77 10.66
CA LYS A 174 -15.37 0.14 11.06
C LYS A 174 -15.85 -0.86 10.00
N SER A 175 -15.78 -0.50 8.71
CA SER A 175 -16.24 -1.38 7.65
C SER A 175 -15.34 -2.60 7.44
N GLU A 176 -14.02 -2.47 7.66
CA GLU A 176 -13.10 -3.61 7.64
C GLU A 176 -13.54 -4.67 8.66
N ARG A 177 -13.79 -4.26 9.90
CA ARG A 177 -14.28 -5.13 10.96
C ARG A 177 -15.60 -5.80 10.61
N GLU A 178 -16.57 -5.05 10.06
CA GLU A 178 -17.90 -5.59 9.73
C GLU A 178 -17.85 -6.64 8.61
N PHE A 179 -16.94 -6.48 7.65
CA PHE A 179 -16.84 -7.34 6.47
C PHE A 179 -15.85 -8.49 6.60
N THR A 180 -14.83 -8.36 7.46
CA THR A 180 -13.77 -9.38 7.64
C THR A 180 -13.80 -10.05 9.01
N GLY A 181 -14.43 -9.43 10.02
CA GLY A 181 -14.46 -9.92 11.39
C GLY A 181 -13.18 -9.63 12.20
N VAL A 182 -12.18 -8.98 11.61
CA VAL A 182 -10.96 -8.57 12.32
C VAL A 182 -11.24 -7.42 13.31
N PRO A 183 -10.41 -7.23 14.35
CA PRO A 183 -10.51 -6.04 15.20
C PRO A 183 -10.41 -4.75 14.37
N GLU A 184 -11.13 -3.70 14.79
CA GLU A 184 -11.18 -2.40 14.08
C GLU A 184 -9.76 -1.80 13.94
N PRO A 185 -9.20 -1.70 12.72
CA PRO A 185 -7.82 -1.26 12.49
C PRO A 185 -7.77 0.26 12.29
N PHE A 186 -8.26 1.01 13.28
CA PHE A 186 -8.37 2.47 13.22
C PHE A 186 -7.04 3.18 12.97
N ALA A 187 -5.97 2.77 13.65
CA ALA A 187 -4.64 3.30 13.60
C ALA A 187 -3.98 3.06 12.24
N ASP A 188 -4.24 1.90 11.64
CA ASP A 188 -3.78 1.55 10.29
C ASP A 188 -4.47 2.46 9.27
N CYS A 189 -5.80 2.54 9.31
CA CYS A 189 -6.55 3.45 8.44
C CYS A 189 -6.15 4.92 8.65
N ILE A 190 -5.86 5.35 9.87
CA ILE A 190 -5.39 6.70 10.16
C ILE A 190 -4.02 6.95 9.54
N ALA A 191 -3.04 6.07 9.76
CA ALA A 191 -1.71 6.22 9.20
C ALA A 191 -1.76 6.29 7.66
N ILE A 192 -2.52 5.39 7.03
CA ILE A 192 -2.66 5.32 5.57
C ILE A 192 -3.39 6.56 5.02
N THR A 193 -4.38 7.08 5.72
CA THR A 193 -5.17 8.24 5.25
C THR A 193 -4.47 9.57 5.50
N LEU A 194 -3.91 9.77 6.70
CA LEU A 194 -3.33 11.05 7.15
C LEU A 194 -1.83 11.15 6.92
N GLY A 195 -1.19 10.12 6.35
CA GLY A 195 0.25 10.01 6.13
C GLY A 195 0.91 11.31 5.67
N GLN A 196 2.06 11.64 6.26
CA GLN A 196 2.85 12.82 5.94
C GLN A 196 4.33 12.46 5.96
N GLU A 197 5.09 13.10 5.07
CA GLU A 197 6.54 13.00 5.06
C GLU A 197 7.13 13.38 6.43
N ASP A 198 8.17 12.65 6.82
CA ASP A 198 8.91 12.80 8.08
C ASP A 198 8.08 12.69 9.37
N LYS A 199 6.84 12.20 9.33
CA LYS A 199 5.97 12.14 10.51
C LYS A 199 5.51 10.73 10.83
N ALA A 200 5.55 10.41 12.12
CA ALA A 200 4.74 9.37 12.73
C ALA A 200 3.49 10.00 13.36
N PHE A 201 2.54 9.16 13.77
CA PHE A 201 1.29 9.55 14.39
C PHE A 201 1.16 8.81 15.71
N PHE A 202 1.16 9.58 16.80
CA PHE A 202 0.69 9.12 18.09
C PHE A 202 -0.84 9.12 18.05
N ILE A 203 -1.44 7.98 18.34
CA ILE A 203 -2.89 7.79 18.27
C ILE A 203 -3.38 7.32 19.63
N ASP A 204 -4.28 8.09 20.23
CA ASP A 204 -5.03 7.67 21.41
C ASP A 204 -6.32 6.98 20.94
N CYS A 205 -6.33 5.65 20.93
CA CYS A 205 -7.46 4.86 20.44
C CYS A 205 -8.69 4.95 21.35
N SER A 206 -8.54 5.34 22.63
CA SER A 206 -9.69 5.54 23.52
C SER A 206 -10.47 6.80 23.15
N LYS A 207 -9.78 7.86 22.71
CA LYS A 207 -10.38 9.15 22.35
C LYS A 207 -10.52 9.35 20.84
N LYS A 208 -9.91 8.47 20.04
CA LYS A 208 -9.73 8.63 18.59
C LYS A 208 -9.01 9.94 18.23
N GLU A 209 -8.07 10.36 19.07
CA GLU A 209 -7.25 11.57 18.88
C GLU A 209 -5.92 11.21 18.18
N VAL A 210 -5.49 12.06 17.26
CA VAL A 210 -4.28 11.85 16.45
C VAL A 210 -3.35 13.04 16.60
N THR A 211 -2.11 12.79 17.00
CA THR A 211 -1.07 13.81 17.15
C THR A 211 0.13 13.45 16.27
N PRO A 212 0.50 14.31 15.29
CA PRO A 212 1.69 14.08 14.48
C PRO A 212 2.97 14.27 15.31
N VAL A 213 3.96 13.41 15.08
CA VAL A 213 5.26 13.39 15.74
C VAL A 213 6.34 13.44 14.67
N LYS A 214 7.13 14.52 14.65
CA LYS A 214 8.18 14.72 13.64
C LYS A 214 9.38 13.81 13.93
N LEU A 215 9.79 13.02 12.95
CA LEU A 215 10.96 12.16 13.00
C LEU A 215 12.19 12.90 12.43
N ASN A 216 13.35 12.75 13.06
CA ASN A 216 14.63 13.21 12.52
C ASN A 216 15.19 12.16 11.53
N GLN A 217 14.65 12.19 10.32
CA GLN A 217 15.04 11.33 9.19
C GLN A 217 16.42 11.65 8.62
N GLU A 218 16.98 12.83 8.93
CA GLU A 218 18.34 13.22 8.50
C GLU A 218 19.42 12.46 9.26
N THR A 219 19.21 12.25 10.56
CA THR A 219 20.20 11.62 11.46
C THR A 219 19.93 10.14 11.68
N TYR A 220 18.66 9.73 11.66
CA TYR A 220 18.23 8.37 11.98
C TYR A 220 17.40 7.78 10.84
N ALA A 221 17.42 6.45 10.74
CA ALA A 221 16.63 5.71 9.77
C ALA A 221 15.98 4.51 10.43
N PHE A 222 14.79 4.16 9.95
CA PHE A 222 14.14 2.89 10.24
C PHE A 222 14.34 1.95 9.05
N VAL A 223 14.61 0.69 9.35
CA VAL A 223 14.74 -0.39 8.37
C VAL A 223 13.74 -1.47 8.73
N VAL A 224 12.88 -1.80 7.78
CA VAL A 224 12.01 -2.96 7.87
C VAL A 224 12.70 -4.15 7.23
N ALA A 225 12.70 -5.29 7.89
CA ALA A 225 13.13 -6.55 7.29
C ALA A 225 11.96 -7.53 7.25
N LEU A 226 11.73 -8.10 6.07
CA LEU A 226 10.77 -9.18 5.87
C LEU A 226 11.49 -10.50 6.18
N VAL A 227 11.18 -11.07 7.34
CA VAL A 227 11.70 -12.37 7.77
C VAL A 227 10.77 -13.45 7.23
N GLN A 228 11.25 -14.64 6.86
CA GLN A 228 10.34 -15.74 6.55
C GLN A 228 10.06 -16.50 7.84
N THR A 229 8.80 -16.63 8.23
CA THR A 229 8.41 -17.42 9.40
C THR A 229 7.38 -18.45 9.02
N LYS A 230 7.26 -19.51 9.82
CA LYS A 230 6.14 -20.44 9.70
C LYS A 230 4.83 -19.69 9.95
N ALA A 231 3.80 -20.01 9.15
CA ALA A 231 2.46 -19.47 9.36
C ALA A 231 1.96 -19.85 10.76
N ARG A 232 1.39 -18.88 11.48
CA ARG A 232 0.73 -19.10 12.76
C ARG A 232 -0.78 -19.08 12.58
N PRO A 233 -1.54 -19.87 13.37
CA PRO A 233 -2.99 -19.89 13.25
C PRO A 233 -3.58 -18.53 13.65
N PRO A 234 -4.47 -17.94 12.84
CA PRO A 234 -5.14 -16.69 13.18
C PRO A 234 -5.86 -16.72 14.53
N GLU A 235 -6.36 -17.89 14.96
CA GLU A 235 -7.05 -18.07 16.24
C GLU A 235 -6.19 -17.67 17.45
N MET A 236 -4.86 -17.72 17.32
CA MET A 236 -3.96 -17.28 18.39
C MET A 236 -4.15 -15.80 18.72
N MET A 237 -4.36 -14.94 17.71
CA MET A 237 -4.56 -13.51 17.96
C MET A 237 -5.91 -13.22 18.59
N ASP A 238 -6.93 -13.98 18.20
CA ASP A 238 -8.24 -13.90 18.85
C ASP A 238 -8.17 -14.35 20.32
N LYS A 239 -7.39 -15.39 20.61
CA LYS A 239 -7.09 -15.81 22.00
C LYS A 239 -6.43 -14.67 22.79
N ARG A 240 -5.37 -14.07 22.26
CA ARG A 240 -4.64 -12.96 22.92
C ARG A 240 -5.54 -11.76 23.21
N ARG A 241 -6.41 -11.41 22.26
CA ARG A 241 -7.41 -10.37 22.43
C ARG A 241 -8.36 -10.69 23.58
N LYS A 242 -8.98 -11.88 23.57
CA LYS A 242 -9.92 -12.34 24.61
C LYS A 242 -9.27 -12.39 26.00
N GLU A 243 -8.03 -12.84 26.10
CA GLU A 243 -7.25 -12.82 27.35
C GLU A 243 -7.13 -11.40 27.92
N CYS A 244 -6.87 -10.40 27.07
CA CYS A 244 -6.78 -9.00 27.50
C CYS A 244 -8.14 -8.38 27.85
N GLU A 245 -9.18 -8.68 27.06
CA GLU A 245 -10.56 -8.23 27.35
C GLU A 245 -11.06 -8.79 28.69
N GLN A 246 -10.75 -10.06 28.97
CA GLN A 246 -11.07 -10.68 30.27
C GLN A 246 -10.28 -10.02 31.41
N ALA A 247 -9.00 -9.71 31.20
CA ALA A 247 -8.20 -9.00 32.21
C ALA A 247 -8.77 -7.62 32.55
N LEU A 248 -9.19 -6.86 31.53
CA LEU A 248 -9.87 -5.57 31.70
C LEU A 248 -11.15 -5.73 32.51
N SER A 249 -11.95 -6.77 32.22
CA SER A 249 -13.16 -7.09 32.97
C SER A 249 -12.88 -7.43 34.44
N ILE A 250 -11.81 -8.17 34.76
CA ILE A 250 -11.42 -8.50 36.14
C ILE A 250 -11.08 -7.24 36.93
N VAL A 251 -10.34 -6.32 36.29
CA VAL A 251 -9.92 -5.03 36.90
C VAL A 251 -11.08 -4.03 36.95
N GLY A 252 -12.15 -4.24 36.19
CA GLY A 252 -13.27 -3.31 36.06
C GLY A 252 -12.97 -2.08 35.18
N ALA A 253 -11.96 -2.18 34.30
CA ALA A 253 -11.59 -1.13 33.36
C ALA A 253 -12.24 -1.38 31.99
N LYS A 254 -12.71 -0.32 31.33
CA LYS A 254 -13.30 -0.41 29.97
C LYS A 254 -12.23 -0.46 28.88
N CYS A 255 -11.07 0.13 29.12
CA CYS A 255 -9.96 0.21 28.18
C CYS A 255 -8.63 0.39 28.92
N LEU A 256 -7.51 0.28 28.19
CA LEU A 256 -6.18 0.45 28.75
C LEU A 256 -5.94 1.85 29.35
N ALA A 257 -6.59 2.89 28.82
CA ALA A 257 -6.47 4.25 29.35
C ALA A 257 -7.01 4.39 30.78
N GLU A 258 -7.88 3.47 31.23
CA GLU A 258 -8.39 3.42 32.61
C GLU A 258 -7.52 2.55 33.54
N MET A 259 -6.48 1.90 33.01
CA MET A 259 -5.61 1.03 33.79
C MET A 259 -4.37 1.74 34.35
N GLN A 260 -3.91 1.28 35.50
CA GLN A 260 -2.65 1.70 36.13
C GLN A 260 -1.81 0.48 36.51
N VAL A 261 -0.50 0.67 36.64
CA VAL A 261 0.43 -0.41 37.06
C VAL A 261 0.05 -0.97 38.44
N SER A 262 -0.50 -0.14 39.32
CA SER A 262 -1.02 -0.54 40.64
C SER A 262 -2.10 -1.62 40.54
N HIS A 263 -2.94 -1.61 39.49
CA HIS A 263 -3.98 -2.62 39.29
C HIS A 263 -3.39 -4.02 39.14
N LEU A 264 -2.24 -4.18 38.50
CA LEU A 264 -1.56 -5.48 38.37
C LEU A 264 -1.13 -6.06 39.72
N LYS A 265 -0.89 -5.20 40.72
CA LYS A 265 -0.56 -5.61 42.08
C LYS A 265 -1.81 -5.89 42.90
N VAL A 266 -2.85 -5.06 42.76
CA VAL A 266 -4.12 -5.20 43.50
C VAL A 266 -4.86 -6.47 43.08
N TYR A 267 -4.98 -6.72 41.78
CA TYR A 267 -5.72 -7.86 41.21
C TYR A 267 -4.82 -9.04 40.87
N LYS A 268 -3.67 -9.16 41.54
CA LYS A 268 -2.63 -10.13 41.18
C LYS A 268 -3.16 -11.56 41.22
N ASP A 269 -3.91 -11.90 42.27
CA ASP A 269 -4.37 -13.26 42.50
C ASP A 269 -5.52 -13.62 41.56
N GLU A 270 -6.43 -12.69 41.28
CA GLU A 270 -7.53 -12.85 40.33
C GLU A 270 -7.03 -12.98 38.89
N LEU A 271 -6.02 -12.20 38.51
CA LEU A 271 -5.39 -12.30 37.18
C LEU A 271 -4.55 -13.58 37.03
N ALA A 272 -4.00 -14.11 38.13
CA ALA A 272 -3.24 -15.36 38.13
C ALA A 272 -4.13 -16.61 38.17
N ALA A 273 -5.39 -16.46 38.61
CA ALA A 273 -6.37 -17.55 38.61
C ALA A 273 -6.83 -17.96 37.20
N VAL A 274 -6.53 -17.14 36.19
CA VAL A 274 -6.81 -17.44 34.77
C VAL A 274 -5.51 -17.55 34.02
N ASP A 275 -5.35 -18.68 33.31
CA ASP A 275 -4.11 -19.08 32.65
C ASP A 275 -3.50 -17.95 31.80
N ASP A 276 -2.22 -17.66 32.03
CA ASP A 276 -1.38 -16.65 31.38
C ASP A 276 -1.88 -15.18 31.34
N ILE A 277 -3.12 -14.87 31.74
CA ILE A 277 -3.74 -13.54 31.56
C ILE A 277 -2.90 -12.42 32.20
N SER A 278 -2.36 -12.66 33.40
CA SER A 278 -1.49 -11.70 34.08
C SER A 278 -0.29 -11.25 33.23
N MET A 279 0.30 -12.16 32.43
CA MET A 279 1.38 -11.82 31.51
C MET A 279 0.88 -11.02 30.33
N ARG A 280 -0.27 -11.40 29.74
CA ARG A 280 -0.83 -10.74 28.56
C ARG A 280 -1.22 -9.29 28.86
N ILE A 281 -1.91 -9.06 29.99
CA ILE A 281 -2.32 -7.71 30.39
C ILE A 281 -1.12 -6.85 30.79
N ARG A 282 -0.09 -7.44 31.41
CA ARG A 282 1.16 -6.75 31.72
C ARG A 282 1.85 -6.24 30.46
N HIS A 283 1.87 -7.01 29.38
CA HIS A 283 2.41 -6.57 28.09
C HIS A 283 1.69 -5.33 27.56
N VAL A 284 0.37 -5.42 27.35
CA VAL A 284 -0.39 -4.35 26.68
C VAL A 284 -0.44 -3.07 27.53
N LEU A 285 -0.45 -3.18 28.87
CA LEU A 285 -0.32 -2.02 29.76
C LEU A 285 1.08 -1.41 29.68
N ALA A 286 2.13 -2.23 29.69
CA ALA A 286 3.50 -1.75 29.55
C ALA A 286 3.72 -1.07 28.19
N GLU A 287 3.16 -1.63 27.12
CA GLU A 287 3.23 -1.08 25.76
C GLU A 287 2.48 0.25 25.66
N HIS A 288 1.26 0.34 26.19
CA HIS A 288 0.50 1.59 26.30
C HIS A 288 1.33 2.71 26.96
N LEU A 289 1.95 2.43 28.11
CA LEU A 289 2.78 3.40 28.83
C LEU A 289 4.12 3.70 28.14
N ARG A 290 4.65 2.76 27.35
CA ARG A 290 5.93 2.90 26.63
C ARG A 290 5.84 3.93 25.51
N ILE A 291 4.68 4.07 24.88
CA ILE A 291 4.50 4.95 23.72
C ILE A 291 4.65 6.41 24.10
N SER A 292 4.06 6.85 25.21
CA SER A 292 4.26 8.23 25.71
C SER A 292 5.74 8.53 25.97
N LYS A 293 6.52 7.55 26.45
CA LYS A 293 7.98 7.68 26.62
C LYS A 293 8.70 7.74 25.27
N ALA A 294 8.23 6.99 24.28
CA ALA A 294 8.80 7.01 22.93
C ALA A 294 8.55 8.35 22.23
N VAL A 295 7.35 8.91 22.35
CA VAL A 295 7.02 10.25 21.84
C VAL A 295 7.90 11.31 22.51
N ALA A 296 8.06 11.25 23.83
CA ALA A 296 8.96 12.14 24.56
C ALA A 296 10.43 11.97 24.10
N ALA A 297 10.87 10.74 23.84
CA ALA A 297 12.22 10.45 23.34
C ALA A 297 12.45 11.05 21.94
N ILE A 298 11.47 10.93 21.03
CA ILE A 298 11.54 11.50 19.69
C ILE A 298 11.61 13.04 19.76
N ASN A 299 10.67 13.65 20.49
CA ASN A 299 10.62 15.11 20.64
C ASN A 299 11.88 15.67 21.33
N GLY A 300 12.46 14.91 22.26
CA GLY A 300 13.71 15.24 22.95
C GLY A 300 14.99 14.80 22.22
N MET A 301 14.89 14.36 20.95
CA MET A 301 16.04 13.91 20.13
C MET A 301 16.85 12.74 20.74
N ASN A 302 16.27 11.99 21.68
CA ASN A 302 16.90 10.87 22.38
C ASN A 302 16.56 9.52 21.72
N TYR A 303 17.03 9.33 20.48
CA TYR A 303 16.80 8.11 19.71
C TYR A 303 17.51 6.87 20.29
N LEU A 304 18.54 7.05 21.11
CA LEU A 304 19.11 5.94 21.88
C LEU A 304 18.11 5.41 22.91
N HIS A 305 17.37 6.31 23.58
CA HIS A 305 16.29 5.88 24.46
C HIS A 305 15.14 5.24 23.69
N LEU A 306 14.76 5.78 22.53
CA LEU A 306 13.77 5.14 21.64
C LEU A 306 14.16 3.70 21.28
N GLY A 307 15.42 3.47 20.86
CA GLY A 307 15.93 2.13 20.56
C GLY A 307 15.85 1.18 21.77
N ARG A 308 16.16 1.66 22.98
CA ARG A 308 15.98 0.88 24.22
C ARG A 308 14.51 0.54 24.48
N LEU A 309 13.58 1.47 24.24
CA LEU A 309 12.14 1.23 24.37
C LEU A 309 11.68 0.17 23.35
N MET A 310 12.15 0.24 22.10
CA MET A 310 11.87 -0.79 21.08
C MET A 310 12.33 -2.18 21.55
N ASN A 311 13.54 -2.30 22.09
CA ASN A 311 14.05 -3.57 22.60
C ASN A 311 13.21 -4.10 23.79
N GLN A 312 12.79 -3.21 24.69
CA GLN A 312 11.89 -3.58 25.79
C GLN A 312 10.52 -4.06 25.28
N SER A 313 10.05 -3.49 24.16
CA SER A 313 8.84 -3.97 23.49
C SER A 313 9.02 -5.36 22.91
N GLN A 314 10.13 -5.63 22.25
CA GLN A 314 10.43 -6.99 21.79
C GLN A 314 10.46 -8.00 22.93
N ILE A 315 11.15 -7.69 24.03
CA ILE A 315 11.24 -8.58 25.19
C ILE A 315 9.84 -8.88 25.73
N SER A 316 8.99 -7.87 25.86
CA SER A 316 7.62 -8.06 26.35
C SER A 316 6.75 -8.83 25.35
N ALA A 317 6.86 -8.57 24.05
CA ALA A 317 6.15 -9.33 23.01
C ALA A 317 6.58 -10.81 22.98
N ARG A 318 7.86 -11.09 23.23
CA ARG A 318 8.43 -12.44 23.29
C ARG A 318 8.00 -13.21 24.54
N TYR A 319 8.15 -12.62 25.73
CA TYR A 319 8.00 -13.36 26.99
C TYR A 319 6.67 -13.11 27.71
N ASP A 320 6.07 -11.92 27.58
CA ASP A 320 4.83 -11.58 28.28
C ASP A 320 3.60 -11.82 27.39
N PHE A 321 3.70 -11.52 26.09
CA PHE A 321 2.57 -11.64 25.16
C PHE A 321 2.61 -12.90 24.30
N ASP A 322 3.78 -13.53 24.16
CA ASP A 322 3.97 -14.76 23.39
C ASP A 322 3.39 -14.66 21.96
N ILE A 323 3.79 -13.60 21.25
CA ILE A 323 3.42 -13.37 19.84
C ILE A 323 4.61 -13.38 18.88
N SER A 324 5.83 -13.48 19.41
CA SER A 324 7.02 -13.72 18.58
C SER A 324 7.19 -15.21 18.28
N ASN A 325 8.18 -15.56 17.46
CA ASN A 325 8.53 -16.95 17.11
C ASN A 325 10.05 -17.13 17.04
N GLU A 326 10.52 -18.36 16.89
CA GLU A 326 11.96 -18.68 16.91
C GLU A 326 12.72 -17.94 15.81
N GLU A 327 12.18 -17.92 14.59
CA GLU A 327 12.79 -17.30 13.42
C GLU A 327 12.92 -15.77 13.59
N LEU A 328 11.87 -15.09 14.06
CA LEU A 328 11.90 -13.66 14.39
C LEU A 328 12.87 -13.35 15.53
N ASN A 329 12.86 -14.17 16.58
CA ASN A 329 13.73 -13.98 17.72
C ASN A 329 15.20 -14.13 17.32
N ALA A 330 15.54 -15.15 16.54
CA ALA A 330 16.89 -15.33 16.01
C ALA A 330 17.33 -14.14 15.14
N PHE A 331 16.44 -13.65 14.27
CA PHE A 331 16.70 -12.48 13.45
C PHE A 331 16.98 -11.23 14.29
N ILE A 332 16.17 -10.99 15.32
CA ILE A 332 16.28 -9.82 16.21
C ILE A 332 17.54 -9.92 17.05
N ASP A 333 17.83 -11.08 17.66
CA ASP A 333 19.02 -11.31 18.48
C ASP A 333 20.31 -11.08 17.65
N LEU A 334 20.33 -11.56 16.41
CA LEU A 334 21.43 -11.32 15.46
C LEU A 334 21.56 -9.83 15.10
N THR A 335 20.43 -9.17 14.84
CA THR A 335 20.38 -7.75 14.46
C THR A 335 20.87 -6.85 15.59
N LEU A 336 20.50 -7.14 16.84
CA LEU A 336 21.00 -6.43 18.03
C LEU A 336 22.52 -6.58 18.20
N GLY A 337 23.10 -7.68 17.72
CA GLY A 337 24.54 -7.91 17.73
C GLY A 337 25.32 -7.16 16.64
N VAL A 338 24.68 -6.29 15.84
CA VAL A 338 25.34 -5.47 14.82
C VAL A 338 25.62 -4.07 15.36
N SER A 339 26.88 -3.65 15.29
CA SER A 339 27.31 -2.31 15.71
C SER A 339 26.53 -1.23 14.95
N GLY A 340 26.05 -0.21 15.67
CA GLY A 340 25.28 0.89 15.11
C GLY A 340 23.75 0.69 15.10
N VAL A 341 23.26 -0.52 15.41
CA VAL A 341 21.85 -0.74 15.70
C VAL A 341 21.50 -0.14 17.06
N LEU A 342 20.50 0.73 17.10
CA LEU A 342 20.03 1.39 18.32
C LEU A 342 18.93 0.60 19.02
N GLY A 343 18.10 -0.09 18.23
CA GLY A 343 17.10 -1.02 18.72
C GLY A 343 16.37 -1.72 17.59
N THR A 344 15.79 -2.88 17.88
CA THR A 344 15.00 -3.65 16.91
C THR A 344 13.90 -4.43 17.62
N ARG A 345 12.79 -4.65 16.90
CA ARG A 345 11.66 -5.42 17.38
C ARG A 345 10.83 -5.96 16.22
N MET A 346 9.99 -6.95 16.48
CA MET A 346 8.92 -7.34 15.55
C MET A 346 7.92 -6.20 15.36
N THR A 347 7.22 -6.13 14.24
CA THR A 347 6.15 -5.14 13.98
C THR A 347 4.95 -5.83 13.34
N GLY A 348 3.74 -5.39 13.69
CA GLY A 348 2.50 -6.01 13.26
C GLY A 348 2.02 -7.12 14.21
N THR A 349 1.02 -7.86 13.75
CA THR A 349 0.19 -8.77 14.58
C THR A 349 0.89 -10.03 15.09
N GLY A 350 2.19 -10.23 14.83
CA GLY A 350 2.90 -11.48 15.19
C GLY A 350 2.50 -12.74 14.42
N LEU A 351 1.48 -12.64 13.56
CA LEU A 351 1.23 -13.59 12.48
C LEU A 351 2.14 -13.31 11.28
N GLY A 352 2.50 -12.04 11.10
CA GLY A 352 3.43 -11.58 10.08
C GLY A 352 4.86 -11.48 10.59
N SER A 353 5.78 -11.49 9.64
CA SER A 353 7.17 -11.80 9.86
C SER A 353 8.10 -10.59 9.71
N SER A 354 7.62 -9.38 10.00
CA SER A 354 8.42 -8.17 9.83
C SER A 354 9.10 -7.74 11.11
N THR A 355 10.30 -7.19 10.98
CA THR A 355 10.98 -6.46 12.05
C THR A 355 11.18 -5.01 11.66
N ILE A 356 11.26 -4.13 12.65
CA ILE A 356 11.65 -2.72 12.50
C ILE A 356 12.92 -2.48 13.31
N THR A 357 13.95 -1.96 12.64
CA THR A 357 15.25 -1.67 13.23
C THR A 357 15.56 -0.19 13.13
N LEU A 358 15.92 0.43 14.24
CA LEU A 358 16.36 1.82 14.32
C LEU A 358 17.88 1.90 14.26
N VAL A 359 18.40 2.70 13.33
CA VAL A 359 19.83 2.90 13.11
C VAL A 359 20.17 4.38 12.94
N ARG A 360 21.46 4.72 13.04
CA ARG A 360 21.96 6.02 12.55
C ARG A 360 22.00 5.99 11.02
N ARG A 361 21.52 7.06 10.37
CA ARG A 361 21.42 7.13 8.91
C ARG A 361 22.77 6.95 8.22
N ASN A 362 23.83 7.56 8.75
CA ASN A 362 25.18 7.46 8.19
C ASN A 362 25.78 6.04 8.30
N SER A 363 25.24 5.19 9.17
CA SER A 363 25.68 3.80 9.34
C SER A 363 24.77 2.79 8.61
N LEU A 364 23.70 3.26 7.96
CA LEU A 364 22.67 2.41 7.36
C LEU A 364 23.26 1.40 6.36
N ASN A 365 24.06 1.88 5.41
CA ASN A 365 24.64 1.03 4.36
C ASN A 365 25.58 -0.03 4.94
N GLU A 366 26.42 0.33 5.91
CA GLU A 366 27.32 -0.60 6.59
C GLU A 366 26.54 -1.66 7.36
N ILE A 367 25.53 -1.26 8.12
CA ILE A 367 24.68 -2.18 8.88
C ILE A 367 23.95 -3.15 7.95
N LEU A 368 23.40 -2.68 6.83
CA LEU A 368 22.73 -3.56 5.86
C LEU A 368 23.70 -4.57 5.23
N VAL A 369 24.95 -4.19 4.95
CA VAL A 369 25.98 -5.12 4.49
C VAL A 369 26.30 -6.16 5.56
N LEU A 370 26.43 -5.75 6.82
CA LEU A 370 26.71 -6.67 7.93
C LEU A 370 25.54 -7.63 8.19
N LEU A 371 24.31 -7.14 8.15
CA LEU A 371 23.10 -7.95 8.27
C LEU A 371 23.02 -8.99 7.15
N ARG A 372 23.22 -8.58 5.90
CA ARG A 372 23.23 -9.50 4.75
C ARG A 372 24.34 -10.56 4.79
N LYS A 373 25.47 -10.26 5.42
CA LYS A 373 26.55 -11.26 5.62
C LYS A 373 26.20 -12.30 6.68
N LYS A 374 25.44 -11.89 7.70
CA LYS A 374 25.06 -12.75 8.83
C LYS A 374 23.75 -13.51 8.58
N LEU A 375 22.91 -13.02 7.67
CA LEU A 375 21.59 -13.54 7.35
C LEU A 375 21.57 -14.17 5.97
N ASP A 376 20.55 -14.99 5.69
CA ASP A 376 20.33 -15.52 4.35
C ASP A 376 20.06 -14.39 3.34
N THR A 377 20.59 -14.58 2.13
CA THR A 377 20.49 -13.70 0.96
C THR A 377 19.05 -13.41 0.51
N ALA A 378 18.08 -14.24 0.90
CA ALA A 378 16.66 -14.06 0.59
C ALA A 378 15.96 -12.95 1.42
N THR A 379 16.59 -12.42 2.47
CA THR A 379 15.96 -11.39 3.32
C THR A 379 15.76 -10.08 2.57
N VAL A 380 14.52 -9.61 2.49
CA VAL A 380 14.18 -8.32 1.89
C VAL A 380 14.24 -7.22 2.94
N PHE A 381 15.02 -6.17 2.65
CA PHE A 381 15.14 -4.98 3.49
C PHE A 381 14.53 -3.77 2.81
N ILE A 382 13.67 -3.05 3.53
CA ILE A 382 12.94 -1.87 3.07
C ILE A 382 13.34 -0.70 3.96
N GLN A 383 13.76 0.40 3.35
CA GLN A 383 14.01 1.64 4.10
C GLN A 383 12.67 2.30 4.39
N ALA A 384 12.39 2.51 5.67
CA ALA A 384 11.11 3.01 6.13
C ALA A 384 11.12 4.54 6.21
N GLU A 385 10.75 5.16 5.10
CA GLU A 385 10.56 6.61 4.98
C GLU A 385 9.05 6.92 4.97
N PRO A 386 8.52 7.62 5.99
CA PRO A 386 7.15 8.09 5.98
C PRO A 386 6.89 8.89 4.71
N CYS A 387 5.79 8.56 4.05
CA CYS A 387 5.34 9.19 2.84
C CYS A 387 3.93 9.75 3.00
N MET A 388 3.49 10.52 2.01
CA MET A 388 2.12 11.03 1.97
C MET A 388 1.09 9.90 1.99
N GLY A 389 -0.03 10.16 2.68
CA GLY A 389 -1.19 9.28 2.76
C GLY A 389 -1.86 9.06 1.40
N ALA A 390 -3.00 8.38 1.44
CA ALA A 390 -3.80 8.08 0.26
C ALA A 390 -4.13 9.34 -0.55
N GLY A 391 -4.06 9.23 -1.88
CA GLY A 391 -4.16 10.38 -2.76
C GLY A 391 -4.51 10.03 -4.20
N ASP A 392 -4.65 11.06 -5.02
CA ASP A 392 -5.05 10.98 -6.43
C ASP A 392 -3.82 11.04 -7.36
N LEU A 393 -3.81 10.17 -8.38
CA LEU A 393 -2.80 10.06 -9.45
C LEU A 393 -3.39 10.32 -10.84
N SER A 394 -4.65 10.73 -10.95
CA SER A 394 -5.36 10.89 -12.22
C SER A 394 -4.65 11.92 -13.12
N SER A 395 -4.05 12.96 -12.56
CA SER A 395 -3.22 13.90 -13.34
C SER A 395 -2.01 13.24 -14.01
N LYS A 396 -1.36 12.28 -13.34
CA LYS A 396 -0.25 11.50 -13.90
C LYS A 396 -0.74 10.50 -14.94
N LEU A 397 -1.90 9.88 -14.71
CA LEU A 397 -2.58 9.02 -15.67
C LEU A 397 -2.77 9.73 -17.02
N PHE A 398 -3.37 10.93 -17.02
CA PHE A 398 -3.55 11.73 -18.25
C PHE A 398 -2.23 12.12 -18.92
N ASN A 399 -1.16 12.33 -18.14
CA ASN A 399 0.15 12.64 -18.69
C ASN A 399 0.81 11.43 -19.35
N LEU A 400 0.62 10.22 -18.81
CA LEU A 400 1.08 8.97 -19.43
C LEU A 400 0.38 8.74 -20.77
N GLU A 401 -0.95 8.87 -20.80
CA GLU A 401 -1.73 8.75 -22.03
C GLU A 401 -1.29 9.79 -23.09
N ARG A 402 -1.04 11.03 -22.66
CA ARG A 402 -0.49 12.08 -23.57
C ARG A 402 0.92 11.77 -24.03
N ALA A 403 1.77 11.19 -23.20
CA ALA A 403 3.13 10.84 -23.58
C ALA A 403 3.12 9.74 -24.65
N GLU A 404 2.29 8.71 -24.48
CA GLU A 404 2.06 7.67 -25.49
C GLU A 404 1.55 8.27 -26.81
N ALA A 405 0.57 9.19 -26.73
CA ALA A 405 0.08 9.90 -27.91
C ALA A 405 1.17 10.74 -28.61
N LYS A 406 2.02 11.45 -27.86
CA LYS A 406 3.15 12.22 -28.42
C LYS A 406 4.17 11.34 -29.13
N VAL A 407 4.51 10.19 -28.56
CA VAL A 407 5.41 9.22 -29.21
C VAL A 407 4.78 8.75 -30.52
N ALA A 408 3.49 8.42 -30.51
CA ALA A 408 2.78 8.01 -31.71
C ALA A 408 2.76 9.11 -32.80
N VAL A 409 2.50 10.37 -32.43
CA VAL A 409 2.58 11.53 -33.34
C VAL A 409 4.01 11.71 -33.88
N SER A 410 5.04 11.60 -33.03
CA SER A 410 6.44 11.76 -33.46
C SER A 410 6.86 10.69 -34.45
N VAL A 411 6.52 9.41 -34.18
CA VAL A 411 6.77 8.30 -35.11
C VAL A 411 6.05 8.55 -36.43
N PHE A 412 4.81 9.03 -36.38
CA PHE A 412 4.03 9.38 -37.55
C PHE A 412 4.69 10.48 -38.39
N THR A 413 5.10 11.60 -37.77
CA THR A 413 5.77 12.71 -38.46
C THR A 413 7.11 12.28 -39.09
N GLN A 414 7.85 11.38 -38.44
CA GLN A 414 9.10 10.84 -39.01
C GLN A 414 8.86 9.95 -40.23
N ILE A 415 7.79 9.13 -40.21
CA ILE A 415 7.40 8.31 -41.36
C ILE A 415 6.99 9.21 -42.53
N GLU A 416 6.15 10.22 -42.30
CA GLU A 416 5.76 11.20 -43.33
C GLU A 416 6.97 11.92 -43.92
N TYR A 417 7.87 12.42 -43.08
CA TYR A 417 9.09 13.08 -43.52
C TYR A 417 9.97 12.14 -44.36
N GLY A 418 10.14 10.88 -43.94
CA GLY A 418 10.89 9.88 -44.69
C GLY A 418 10.30 9.60 -46.07
N ILE A 419 8.96 9.53 -46.17
CA ILE A 419 8.25 9.39 -47.45
C ILE A 419 8.49 10.60 -48.36
N GLU A 420 8.39 11.83 -47.84
CA GLU A 420 8.61 13.05 -48.61
C GLU A 420 10.06 13.23 -49.06
N GLN A 421 11.04 12.94 -48.19
CA GLN A 421 12.45 12.95 -48.58
C GLN A 421 12.78 11.90 -49.65
N PHE A 422 12.17 10.70 -49.55
CA PHE A 422 12.31 9.68 -50.58
C PHE A 422 11.75 10.15 -51.93
N LYS A 423 10.58 10.81 -51.93
CA LYS A 423 10.02 11.42 -53.15
C LYS A 423 10.98 12.47 -53.72
N LEU A 424 11.39 13.46 -52.93
CA LEU A 424 12.26 14.55 -53.40
C LEU A 424 13.58 14.05 -54.00
N HIS A 425 14.29 13.18 -53.29
CA HIS A 425 15.59 12.67 -53.72
C HIS A 425 15.53 11.85 -55.02
N TYR A 426 14.44 11.13 -55.26
CA TYR A 426 14.30 10.25 -56.43
C TYR A 426 13.55 10.88 -57.61
N PHE A 427 12.68 11.89 -57.40
CA PHE A 427 11.98 12.59 -58.48
C PHE A 427 12.85 13.67 -59.17
N GLU A 428 13.90 14.17 -58.52
CA GLU A 428 14.85 15.12 -59.14
C GLU A 428 15.86 14.46 -60.09
N GLN A 429 16.00 13.12 -60.08
CA GLN A 429 16.86 12.39 -61.02
C GLN A 429 16.09 11.86 -62.24
N LYS A 430 16.48 12.29 -63.45
CA LYS A 430 15.82 11.94 -64.73
C LYS A 430 15.47 10.43 -64.84
N PRO A 431 14.20 10.04 -65.10
CA PRO A 431 13.79 8.64 -64.97
C PRO A 431 13.88 7.85 -66.28
N ASN A 432 14.49 6.65 -66.21
CA ASN A 432 14.36 5.59 -67.23
C ASN A 432 13.15 4.69 -66.90
N ARG A 433 12.48 4.10 -67.91
CA ARG A 433 11.18 3.38 -67.77
C ARG A 433 11.17 2.27 -66.72
N ARG A 434 12.29 1.58 -66.49
CA ARG A 434 12.48 0.57 -65.41
C ARG A 434 12.43 1.17 -63.99
N ARG A 435 12.92 2.40 -63.80
CA ARG A 435 12.86 3.11 -62.50
C ARG A 435 11.42 3.50 -62.14
N ARG A 436 10.55 3.83 -63.11
CA ARG A 436 9.13 4.14 -62.84
C ARG A 436 8.35 2.96 -62.26
N LEU A 437 8.61 1.74 -62.73
CA LEU A 437 7.98 0.52 -62.20
C LEU A 437 8.49 0.18 -60.80
N MET A 438 9.81 0.23 -60.57
CA MET A 438 10.35 0.08 -59.21
C MET A 438 9.86 1.18 -58.26
N LEU A 439 9.64 2.40 -58.74
CA LEU A 439 9.06 3.51 -57.96
C LEU A 439 7.60 3.23 -57.57
N GLN A 440 6.78 2.70 -58.48
CA GLN A 440 5.42 2.29 -58.16
C GLN A 440 5.40 1.15 -57.13
N ASP A 441 6.31 0.20 -57.23
CA ASP A 441 6.40 -0.92 -56.28
C ASP A 441 6.98 -0.47 -54.94
N ALA A 442 8.00 0.39 -54.92
CA ALA A 442 8.57 0.96 -53.70
C ALA A 442 7.60 1.91 -53.01
N SER A 443 6.86 2.75 -53.76
CA SER A 443 5.82 3.61 -53.19
C SER A 443 4.66 2.76 -52.66
N ARG A 444 4.26 1.70 -53.37
CA ARG A 444 3.27 0.74 -52.87
C ARG A 444 3.78 0.00 -51.64
N CYS A 445 5.06 -0.32 -51.57
CA CYS A 445 5.65 -0.99 -50.41
C CYS A 445 5.71 -0.04 -49.20
N LEU A 446 6.15 1.21 -49.38
CA LEU A 446 6.14 2.24 -48.33
C LEU A 446 4.72 2.58 -47.87
N VAL A 447 3.77 2.77 -48.78
CA VAL A 447 2.36 3.00 -48.45
C VAL A 447 1.76 1.77 -47.77
N SER A 448 2.04 0.56 -48.25
CA SER A 448 1.60 -0.68 -47.60
C SER A 448 2.22 -0.83 -46.22
N THR A 449 3.50 -0.47 -46.04
CA THR A 449 4.20 -0.57 -44.75
C THR A 449 3.65 0.47 -43.80
N ALA A 450 3.46 1.72 -44.23
CA ALA A 450 2.82 2.78 -43.46
C ALA A 450 1.36 2.41 -43.10
N MET A 451 0.59 1.84 -44.03
CA MET A 451 -0.74 1.31 -43.76
C MET A 451 -0.71 0.13 -42.79
N LEU A 452 0.26 -0.79 -42.89
CA LEU A 452 0.39 -1.90 -41.94
C LEU A 452 0.77 -1.38 -40.56
N THR A 453 1.72 -0.44 -40.47
CA THR A 453 2.12 0.23 -39.24
C THR A 453 0.95 1.01 -38.66
N MET A 454 0.11 1.65 -39.49
CA MET A 454 -1.13 2.30 -39.05
C MET A 454 -2.19 1.31 -38.60
N VAL A 455 -2.40 0.18 -39.27
CA VAL A 455 -3.33 -0.86 -38.83
C VAL A 455 -2.85 -1.48 -37.52
N LEU A 456 -1.54 -1.64 -37.35
CA LEU A 456 -0.92 -2.11 -36.12
C LEU A 456 -1.03 -1.07 -35.00
N LEU A 457 -0.75 0.21 -35.27
CA LEU A 457 -0.91 1.32 -34.32
C LEU A 457 -2.37 1.58 -33.97
N TYR A 458 -3.31 1.43 -34.91
CA TYR A 458 -4.75 1.53 -34.72
C TYR A 458 -5.30 0.34 -33.92
N LYS A 459 -4.84 -0.89 -34.20
CA LYS A 459 -5.12 -2.05 -33.35
C LYS A 459 -4.52 -1.90 -31.96
N TRP A 460 -3.38 -1.20 -31.82
CA TRP A 460 -2.67 -1.03 -30.55
C TRP A 460 -3.19 0.15 -29.70
N HIS A 461 -3.69 1.22 -30.34
CA HIS A 461 -4.29 2.41 -29.75
C HIS A 461 -5.52 2.87 -30.55
N SER A 462 -6.69 2.36 -30.17
CA SER A 462 -7.98 2.66 -30.83
C SER A 462 -8.66 3.96 -30.33
N GLN A 463 -7.87 4.98 -30.00
CA GLN A 463 -8.34 6.30 -29.54
C GLN A 463 -7.51 7.46 -30.12
N TRP A 464 -7.31 7.46 -31.44
CA TRP A 464 -7.11 8.76 -32.08
C TRP A 464 -8.45 9.47 -32.13
N ASP A 465 -8.48 10.74 -31.71
CA ASP A 465 -9.64 11.60 -31.80
C ASP A 465 -10.20 11.53 -33.23
N ARG A 466 -11.52 11.40 -33.39
CA ARG A 466 -12.16 11.23 -34.71
C ARG A 466 -11.77 12.38 -35.65
N LEU A 467 -11.58 13.56 -35.07
CA LEU A 467 -11.10 14.77 -35.73
C LEU A 467 -9.64 14.66 -36.21
N LEU A 468 -8.76 14.05 -35.42
CA LEU A 468 -7.37 13.81 -35.83
C LEU A 468 -7.32 12.78 -36.96
N LEU A 469 -8.16 11.76 -36.89
CA LEU A 469 -8.29 10.75 -37.94
C LEU A 469 -8.87 11.35 -39.24
N GLU A 470 -9.89 12.21 -39.15
CA GLU A 470 -10.42 12.94 -40.31
C GLU A 470 -9.38 13.90 -40.90
N LEU A 471 -8.63 14.64 -40.08
CA LEU A 471 -7.53 15.48 -40.54
C LEU A 471 -6.41 14.67 -41.21
N LEU A 472 -6.13 13.46 -40.71
CA LEU A 472 -5.15 12.53 -41.26
C LEU A 472 -5.61 11.93 -42.59
N ILE A 473 -6.86 11.45 -42.67
CA ILE A 473 -7.46 10.89 -43.88
C ILE A 473 -7.59 11.96 -44.98
N THR A 474 -7.85 13.21 -44.60
CA THR A 474 -7.99 14.33 -45.55
C THR A 474 -6.64 14.85 -46.06
N ARG A 475 -5.54 14.59 -45.34
CA ARG A 475 -4.17 15.01 -45.73
C ARG A 475 -3.45 13.99 -46.64
N ILE A 476 -3.82 12.72 -46.55
CA ILE A 476 -3.39 11.64 -47.47
C ILE A 476 -4.12 11.81 -48.80
#